data_AF-A0A7C3FSS8-F1
#
_entry.id   AF-A0A7C3FSS8-F1
#
_cell.length_a   1.000
_cell.length_b   1.000
_cell.length_c   1.000
_cell.angle_alpha   90.00
_cell.angle_beta   90.00
_cell.angle_gamma   90.00
#
_symmetry.space_group_name_H-M   'P 1'
#
loop_
_entity.id
_entity.type
_entity.pdbx_description
1 polymer ?
#
loop_
_entity_poly.entity_id
_entity_poly.type
_entity_poly.pdbx_seq_one_letter_code
_entity_poly.pdbx_strand_id
1 'polypeptide(L)'
;MAIKFLSEEWIQALMNVVNSSETYHEAARNWEGDFYFIIEPEDSIKEGVIYYMDLWHGECRSACIVTDEKEKTPEFRISAPISRWRRVIEKKLDPIQGMVTRQLKLQGNLMKIMKTPKAAMELVNCCTLVPTDFPE
;
A
#
# COMPACT_ATOMS: atom_id res chain seq x y z
N MET A 1 -18.96 -6.90 7.09
CA MET A 1 -18.29 -6.61 8.38
C MET A 1 -17.03 -5.81 8.06
N ALA A 2 -16.65 -4.86 8.91
CA ALA A 2 -15.41 -4.13 8.69
C ALA A 2 -14.20 -4.98 9.13
N ILE A 3 -13.10 -4.90 8.40
CA ILE A 3 -11.85 -5.63 8.61
C ILE A 3 -10.86 -4.67 9.26
N LYS A 4 -10.26 -5.10 10.37
CA LYS A 4 -9.31 -4.28 11.12
C LYS A 4 -8.10 -3.93 10.26
N PHE A 5 -7.83 -2.65 10.08
CA PHE A 5 -6.56 -2.20 9.54
C PHE A 5 -5.42 -2.70 10.44
N LEU A 6 -4.22 -2.87 9.86
CA LEU A 6 -3.04 -3.47 10.51
C LEU A 6 -3.14 -4.97 10.80
N SER A 7 -4.18 -5.66 10.31
CA SER A 7 -4.30 -7.12 10.41
C SER A 7 -3.85 -7.83 9.13
N GLU A 8 -3.51 -9.12 9.27
CA GLU A 8 -3.24 -10.01 8.14
C GLU A 8 -4.47 -10.15 7.25
N GLU A 9 -5.67 -10.24 7.85
CA GLU A 9 -6.93 -10.33 7.12
C GLU A 9 -7.15 -9.15 6.17
N TRP A 10 -6.76 -7.93 6.59
CA TRP A 10 -6.90 -6.74 5.77
C TRP A 10 -6.03 -6.78 4.51
N ILE A 11 -4.76 -7.20 4.64
CA ILE A 11 -3.85 -7.24 3.51
C ILE A 11 -4.20 -8.38 2.54
N GLN A 12 -4.69 -9.51 3.05
CA GLN A 12 -5.26 -10.59 2.23
C GLN A 12 -6.52 -10.12 1.49
N ALA A 13 -7.40 -9.38 2.16
CA ALA A 13 -8.59 -8.81 1.53
C ALA A 13 -8.21 -7.81 0.42
N LEU A 14 -7.20 -6.96 0.65
CA LEU A 14 -6.69 -6.05 -0.37
C LEU A 14 -6.13 -6.81 -1.58
N MET A 15 -5.33 -7.86 -1.37
CA MET A 15 -4.83 -8.70 -2.46
C MET A 15 -5.96 -9.26 -3.34
N ASN A 16 -7.05 -9.76 -2.71
CA ASN A 16 -8.21 -10.25 -3.44
C ASN A 16 -8.93 -9.15 -4.25
N VAL A 17 -9.07 -7.96 -3.68
CA VAL A 17 -9.66 -6.81 -4.39
C VAL A 17 -8.78 -6.38 -5.56
N VAL A 18 -7.46 -6.30 -5.36
CA VAL A 18 -6.50 -5.96 -6.41
C VAL A 18 -6.58 -6.94 -7.57
N ASN A 19 -6.60 -8.24 -7.27
CA ASN A 19 -6.66 -9.30 -8.29
C ASN A 19 -8.02 -9.43 -8.98
N SER A 20 -9.08 -8.81 -8.44
CA SER A 20 -10.41 -8.77 -9.09
C SER A 20 -10.68 -7.44 -9.80
N SER A 21 -9.73 -6.50 -9.76
CA SER A 21 -9.87 -5.16 -10.34
C SER A 21 -9.32 -5.11 -11.77
N GLU A 22 -10.21 -5.08 -12.76
CA GLU A 22 -9.85 -4.88 -14.17
C GLU A 22 -9.11 -3.55 -14.37
N THR A 23 -9.52 -2.48 -13.66
CA THR A 23 -8.89 -1.16 -13.80
C THR A 23 -7.46 -1.15 -13.26
N TYR A 24 -7.20 -1.86 -12.16
CA TYR A 24 -5.85 -2.04 -11.64
C TYR A 24 -5.00 -2.87 -12.60
N HIS A 25 -5.52 -4.02 -13.05
CA HIS A 25 -4.82 -4.90 -13.98
C HIS A 25 -4.36 -4.15 -15.23
N GLU A 26 -5.25 -3.39 -15.87
CA GLU A 26 -4.89 -2.58 -17.03
C GLU A 26 -3.87 -1.47 -16.71
N ALA A 27 -4.05 -0.76 -15.60
CA ALA A 27 -3.18 0.34 -15.22
C ALA A 27 -1.75 -0.12 -14.85
N ALA A 28 -1.63 -1.32 -14.28
CA ALA A 28 -0.40 -1.91 -13.78
C ALA A 28 0.14 -3.05 -14.66
N ARG A 29 -0.39 -3.28 -15.87
CA ARG A 29 0.02 -4.37 -16.78
C ARG A 29 1.53 -4.47 -17.07
N ASN A 30 2.24 -3.34 -17.03
CA ASN A 30 3.70 -3.27 -17.25
C ASN A 30 4.47 -2.95 -15.96
N TRP A 31 3.78 -2.96 -14.81
CA TRP A 31 4.38 -2.74 -13.52
C TRP A 31 5.14 -3.98 -13.08
N GLU A 32 6.34 -3.78 -12.58
CA GLU A 32 7.13 -4.79 -11.89
C GLU A 32 7.74 -4.12 -10.68
N GLY A 33 7.54 -4.67 -9.50
CA GLY A 33 8.16 -4.16 -8.29
C GLY A 33 7.29 -4.44 -7.08
N ASP A 34 7.88 -5.08 -6.09
CA ASP A 34 7.27 -5.35 -4.82
C ASP A 34 7.49 -4.20 -3.82
N PHE A 35 6.61 -4.14 -2.83
CA PHE A 35 6.55 -3.05 -1.87
C PHE A 35 6.59 -3.56 -0.44
N TYR A 36 7.29 -2.83 0.40
CA TYR A 36 6.89 -2.64 1.79
C TYR A 36 6.12 -1.34 1.95
N PHE A 37 4.92 -1.45 2.50
CA PHE A 37 4.17 -0.33 3.07
C PHE A 37 4.32 -0.38 4.58
N ILE A 38 5.09 0.57 5.12
CA ILE A 38 5.49 0.63 6.52
C ILE A 38 4.59 1.64 7.22
N ILE A 39 3.73 1.14 8.11
CA ILE A 39 2.88 1.94 8.98
C ILE A 39 3.67 2.20 10.25
N GLU A 40 4.12 3.44 10.41
CA GLU A 40 4.86 3.87 11.59
C GLU A 40 3.89 4.10 12.76
N PRO A 41 4.30 3.78 14.00
CA PRO A 41 3.47 4.03 15.17
C PRO A 41 3.23 5.53 15.38
N GLU A 42 2.05 5.85 15.89
CA GLU A 42 1.58 7.19 16.26
C GLU A 42 0.62 7.03 17.45
N ASP A 43 0.03 8.09 17.99
CA ASP A 43 -0.79 8.03 19.20
C ASP A 43 -1.87 6.91 19.21
N SER A 44 -2.47 6.60 18.06
CA SER A 44 -3.50 5.56 17.92
C SER A 44 -2.98 4.11 17.94
N ILE A 45 -1.67 3.88 17.75
CA ILE A 45 -1.07 2.54 17.72
C ILE A 45 0.33 2.50 18.37
N LYS A 46 0.57 1.50 19.22
CA LYS A 46 1.85 1.38 19.95
C LYS A 46 2.98 0.78 19.11
N GLU A 47 2.63 -0.09 18.18
CA GLU A 47 3.58 -0.83 17.34
C GLU A 47 3.22 -0.60 15.88
N GLY A 48 4.25 -0.42 15.04
CA GLY A 48 4.09 -0.31 13.60
C GLY A 48 3.81 -1.67 12.97
N VAL A 49 3.30 -1.65 11.73
CA VAL A 49 3.07 -2.85 10.92
C VAL A 49 3.68 -2.63 9.54
N ILE A 50 4.25 -3.70 8.98
CA ILE A 50 4.81 -3.69 7.63
C ILE A 50 3.97 -4.63 6.78
N TYR A 51 3.34 -4.09 5.75
CA TYR A 51 2.70 -4.88 4.73
C TYR A 51 3.64 -5.10 3.55
N TYR A 52 3.82 -6.36 3.19
CA TYR A 52 4.43 -6.76 1.94
C TYR A 52 3.37 -6.95 0.86
N MET A 53 3.66 -6.48 -0.35
CA MET A 53 2.89 -6.81 -1.54
C MET A 53 3.82 -7.07 -2.72
N ASP A 54 3.70 -8.25 -3.32
CA ASP A 54 4.36 -8.61 -4.56
C ASP A 54 3.48 -8.23 -5.76
N LEU A 55 3.77 -7.09 -6.38
CA LEU A 55 2.98 -6.52 -7.48
C LEU A 55 3.69 -6.73 -8.82
N TRP A 56 3.01 -7.41 -9.74
CA TRP A 56 3.59 -7.83 -11.00
C TRP A 56 2.54 -7.91 -12.10
N HIS A 57 2.77 -7.18 -13.20
CA HIS A 57 1.96 -7.19 -14.43
C HIS A 57 0.44 -7.04 -14.22
N GLY A 58 0.04 -6.24 -13.23
CA GLY A 58 -1.38 -6.00 -12.94
C GLY A 58 -1.98 -6.95 -11.89
N GLU A 59 -1.17 -7.82 -11.30
CA GLU A 59 -1.58 -8.76 -10.27
C GLU A 59 -0.80 -8.52 -8.96
N CYS A 60 -1.44 -8.88 -7.84
CA CYS A 60 -0.78 -9.06 -6.56
C CYS A 60 -0.58 -10.56 -6.32
N ARG A 61 0.64 -11.05 -6.47
CA ARG A 61 0.97 -12.48 -6.40
C ARG A 61 1.05 -13.01 -4.96
N SER A 62 1.38 -12.11 -4.03
CA SER A 62 1.48 -12.39 -2.60
C SER A 62 1.32 -11.10 -1.82
N ALA A 63 0.67 -11.18 -0.67
CA ALA A 63 0.64 -10.10 0.30
C ALA A 63 0.62 -10.67 1.71
N CYS A 64 1.31 -10.06 2.67
CA CYS A 64 1.35 -10.52 4.06
C CYS A 64 1.88 -9.43 5.00
N ILE A 65 1.71 -9.60 6.31
CA ILE A 65 2.47 -8.87 7.32
C ILE A 65 3.88 -9.45 7.42
N VAL A 66 4.87 -8.56 7.54
CA VAL A 66 6.26 -8.91 7.81
C VAL A 66 6.64 -8.40 9.20
N THR A 67 7.20 -9.28 10.03
CA THR A 67 7.61 -8.93 11.41
C THR A 67 9.06 -8.44 11.50
N ASP A 68 9.91 -8.77 10.52
CA ASP A 68 11.29 -8.28 10.41
C ASP A 68 11.51 -7.73 9.00
N GLU A 69 11.87 -6.44 8.89
CA GLU A 69 12.19 -5.78 7.63
C GLU A 69 13.28 -6.47 6.80
N LYS A 70 14.06 -7.37 7.40
CA LYS A 70 15.10 -8.17 6.74
C LYS A 70 14.57 -9.45 6.10
N GLU A 71 13.33 -9.86 6.37
CA GLU A 71 12.74 -11.08 5.83
C GLU A 71 12.71 -11.06 4.29
N LYS A 72 12.49 -9.88 3.70
CA LYS A 72 12.50 -9.65 2.25
C LYS A 72 13.21 -8.34 1.91
N THR A 73 13.60 -8.23 0.65
CA THR A 73 14.30 -7.06 0.09
C THR A 73 13.51 -6.48 -1.08
N PRO A 74 12.34 -5.88 -0.83
CA PRO A 74 11.52 -5.35 -1.91
C PRO A 74 12.20 -4.17 -2.59
N GLU A 75 11.84 -3.94 -3.85
CA GLU A 75 12.33 -2.82 -4.65
C GLU A 75 11.93 -1.47 -4.06
N PHE A 76 10.74 -1.40 -3.46
CA PHE A 76 10.20 -0.16 -2.91
C PHE A 76 9.84 -0.31 -1.43
N ARG A 77 10.14 0.73 -0.66
CA ARG A 77 9.68 0.88 0.73
C ARG A 77 9.04 2.25 0.88
N ILE A 78 7.80 2.31 1.33
CA ILE A 78 7.10 3.57 1.61
C ILE A 78 6.75 3.56 3.09
N SER A 79 7.24 4.56 3.84
CA SER A 79 6.91 4.70 5.26
C SER A 79 6.17 6.00 5.55
N ALA A 80 5.22 5.93 6.47
CA ALA A 80 4.52 7.09 7.02
C ALA A 80 3.78 6.73 8.32
N PRO A 81 3.46 7.72 9.18
CA PRO A 81 2.55 7.52 10.30
C PRO A 81 1.17 7.05 9.85
N ILE A 82 0.49 6.28 10.70
CA ILE A 82 -0.87 5.77 10.40
C ILE A 82 -1.86 6.86 10.00
N SER A 83 -1.81 8.07 10.59
CA SER A 83 -2.67 9.18 10.19
C SER A 83 -2.51 9.56 8.71
N ARG A 84 -1.31 9.45 8.15
CA ARG A 84 -1.05 9.71 6.72
C ARG A 84 -1.57 8.60 5.85
N TRP A 85 -1.36 7.34 6.23
CA TRP A 85 -1.92 6.19 5.51
C TRP A 85 -3.44 6.23 5.45
N ARG A 86 -4.10 6.54 6.58
CA ARG A 86 -5.55 6.73 6.63
C ARG A 86 -6.01 7.82 5.66
N ARG A 87 -5.30 8.96 5.59
CA ARG A 87 -5.63 10.01 4.61
C ARG A 87 -5.47 9.55 3.17
N VAL A 88 -4.49 8.71 2.85
CA VAL A 88 -4.34 8.14 1.50
C VAL A 88 -5.53 7.24 1.17
N ILE A 89 -5.86 6.30 2.05
CA ILE A 89 -6.97 5.35 1.85
C ILE A 89 -8.32 6.09 1.79
N GLU A 90 -8.51 7.14 2.59
CA GLU A 90 -9.69 7.99 2.54
C GLU A 90 -9.67 9.00 1.36
N LYS A 91 -8.67 8.94 0.46
CA LYS A 91 -8.47 9.85 -0.68
C LYS A 91 -8.35 11.33 -0.31
N LYS A 92 -7.95 11.63 0.92
CA LYS A 92 -7.62 12.98 1.43
C LYS A 92 -6.15 13.37 1.24
N LEU A 93 -5.34 12.46 0.72
CA LEU A 93 -3.95 12.66 0.31
C LEU A 93 -3.68 11.82 -0.94
N ASP A 94 -3.32 12.47 -2.04
CA ASP A 94 -2.87 11.77 -3.25
C ASP A 94 -1.52 11.07 -2.98
N PRO A 95 -1.35 9.79 -3.35
CA PRO A 95 -0.13 9.03 -3.03
C PRO A 95 1.11 9.60 -3.72
N ILE A 96 0.99 10.10 -4.95
CA ILE A 96 2.10 10.69 -5.69
C ILE A 96 2.52 12.01 -5.04
N GLN A 97 1.55 12.88 -4.76
CA GLN A 97 1.78 14.13 -4.04
C GLN A 97 2.38 13.85 -2.65
N GLY A 98 1.90 12.83 -1.96
CA GLY A 98 2.42 12.39 -0.67
C GLY A 98 3.90 12.06 -0.73
N MET A 99 4.34 11.33 -1.76
CA MET A 99 5.76 11.01 -1.97
C MET A 99 6.60 12.24 -2.34
N VAL A 100 6.12 13.07 -3.28
CA VAL A 100 6.83 14.28 -3.72
C VAL A 100 7.02 15.27 -2.56
N THR A 101 6.00 15.44 -1.73
CA THR A 101 6.03 16.32 -0.55
C THR A 101 6.65 15.66 0.69
N ARG A 102 7.15 14.42 0.57
CA ARG A 102 7.76 13.62 1.65
C ARG A 102 6.83 13.34 2.85
N GLN A 103 5.51 13.47 2.67
CA GLN A 103 4.53 12.97 3.63
C GLN A 103 4.46 11.44 3.62
N LEU A 104 4.82 10.82 2.48
CA LEU A 104 5.08 9.39 2.33
C LEU A 104 6.56 9.26 1.97
N LYS A 105 7.37 8.68 2.85
CA LYS A 105 8.81 8.56 2.65
C LYS A 105 9.10 7.34 1.79
N LEU A 106 9.45 7.57 0.53
CA LEU A 106 9.85 6.52 -0.41
C LEU A 106 11.35 6.24 -0.34
N GLN A 107 11.71 4.96 -0.24
CA GLN A 107 13.01 4.39 -0.62
C GLN A 107 12.81 3.53 -1.86
N GLY A 108 13.56 3.81 -2.93
CA GLY A 108 13.39 3.21 -4.24
C GLY A 108 13.38 4.26 -5.35
N ASN A 109 13.19 3.83 -6.60
CA ASN A 109 13.22 4.73 -7.76
C ASN A 109 11.87 5.42 -7.99
N LEU A 110 11.69 6.64 -7.44
CA LEU A 110 10.48 7.44 -7.65
C LEU A 110 10.11 7.59 -9.13
N MET A 111 11.09 7.77 -10.02
CA MET A 111 10.84 7.94 -11.45
C MET A 111 10.19 6.72 -12.09
N LYS A 112 10.40 5.51 -11.53
CA LYS A 112 9.72 4.30 -11.99
C LYS A 112 8.23 4.35 -11.66
N ILE A 113 7.86 4.75 -10.43
CA ILE A 113 6.46 4.94 -10.04
C ILE A 113 5.79 6.05 -10.85
N MET A 114 6.51 7.15 -11.12
CA MET A 114 6.00 8.29 -11.88
C MET A 114 5.72 7.98 -13.36
N LYS A 115 6.22 6.86 -13.91
CA LYS A 115 5.86 6.39 -15.26
C LYS A 115 4.48 5.74 -15.29
N THR A 116 3.98 5.28 -14.15
CA THR A 116 2.70 4.57 -14.01
C THR A 116 1.86 5.17 -12.87
N PRO A 117 1.59 6.49 -12.86
CA PRO A 117 0.87 7.13 -11.76
C PRO A 117 -0.56 6.58 -11.62
N LYS A 118 -1.19 6.15 -12.74
CA LYS A 118 -2.49 5.50 -12.73
C LYS A 118 -2.49 4.20 -11.91
N ALA A 119 -1.43 3.40 -11.98
CA ALA A 119 -1.32 2.17 -11.18
C ALA A 119 -1.33 2.45 -9.67
N ALA A 120 -0.62 3.50 -9.23
CA ALA A 120 -0.63 3.93 -7.83
C ALA A 120 -2.02 4.42 -7.39
N MET A 121 -2.72 5.17 -8.26
CA MET A 121 -4.09 5.62 -7.98
C MET A 121 -5.09 4.46 -7.94
N GLU A 122 -5.00 3.50 -8.85
CA GLU A 122 -5.87 2.32 -8.85
C GLU A 122 -5.59 1.40 -7.65
N LEU A 123 -4.35 1.30 -7.18
CA LEU A 123 -4.05 0.58 -5.93
C LEU A 123 -4.75 1.24 -4.74
N VAL A 124 -4.71 2.58 -4.65
CA VAL A 124 -5.46 3.32 -3.62
C VAL A 124 -6.97 3.13 -3.78
N ASN A 125 -7.48 3.10 -5.02
CA ASN A 125 -8.90 2.77 -5.27
C ASN A 125 -9.26 1.39 -4.72
N CYS A 126 -8.40 0.38 -4.92
CA CYS A 126 -8.61 -0.95 -4.35
C CYS A 126 -8.66 -0.90 -2.82
N CYS A 127 -7.79 -0.13 -2.17
CA CYS A 127 -7.85 0.07 -0.72
C CYS A 127 -9.20 0.62 -0.24
N THR A 128 -9.87 1.48 -1.03
CA THR A 128 -11.17 2.04 -0.62
C THR A 128 -12.33 1.08 -0.76
N LEU A 129 -12.15 -0.05 -1.45
CA LEU A 129 -13.15 -1.11 -1.58
C LEU A 129 -13.05 -2.12 -0.43
N VAL A 130 -11.94 -2.13 0.31
CA VAL A 130 -11.81 -2.94 1.53
C VAL A 130 -12.58 -2.24 2.65
N PRO A 131 -13.59 -2.88 3.27
CA PRO A 131 -14.38 -2.27 4.34
C PRO A 131 -13.50 -2.14 5.60
N THR A 132 -12.79 -1.03 5.73
CA THR A 132 -11.69 -0.89 6.70
C THR A 132 -12.16 -0.31 8.03
N ASP A 133 -11.77 -0.97 9.12
CA ASP A 133 -11.89 -0.46 10.50
C ASP A 133 -10.52 0.07 10.97
N PHE A 134 -10.39 1.39 11.10
CA PHE A 134 -9.14 2.02 11.52
C PHE A 134 -9.05 2.10 13.05
N PRO A 135 -7.86 1.93 13.65
CA PRO A 135 -7.67 2.17 15.08
C PRO A 135 -7.98 3.65 15.42
N GLU A 136 -8.52 3.86 16.62
CA GLU A 136 -8.85 5.17 17.20
C GLU A 136 -7.64 5.87 17.81
#